data_AF-A0A3B8Q4X3-F1
#
_entry.id   AF-A0A3B8Q4X3-F1
#
_cell.length_a   1.000
_cell.length_b   1.000
_cell.length_c   1.000
_cell.angle_alpha   90.00
_cell.angle_beta   90.00
_cell.angle_gamma   90.00
#
_symmetry.space_group_name_H-M   'P 1'
#
loop_
_entity.id
_entity.type
_entity.pdbx_description
1 polymer ?
#
loop_
_entity_poly.entity_id
_entity_poly.type
_entity_poly.pdbx_seq_one_letter_code
_entity_poly.pdbx_strand_id
1 'polypeptide(L)'
;MPDKMRRDFLSSLQQAGFNTSYTLHHIHVMNADTAQACRRPVFARLLLASLLFGWLTICRGADRDTAEVMRQKLQYSQAVLRGIALQDFVVVKTNAQQLVNLSKLSGWQARQGPEYELFSVEFRRRAEALVEAAEAKNVDAATLAYTQLTFSCVSCHKYLRSGSAQKVLFRLPPPSATTSSSSKVAP
;
A
#
# COMPACT_ATOMS: atom_id res chain seq x y z
N MET A 1 -32.56 4.15 -0.79
CA MET A 1 -31.63 3.80 -1.88
C MET A 1 -32.41 3.06 -2.96
N PRO A 2 -32.43 3.51 -4.22
CA PRO A 2 -33.34 2.96 -5.22
C PRO A 2 -32.85 1.60 -5.77
N ASP A 3 -33.80 0.67 -5.81
CA ASP A 3 -33.76 -0.77 -6.09
C ASP A 3 -33.19 -1.19 -7.46
N LYS A 4 -32.83 -0.21 -8.30
CA LYS A 4 -32.25 -0.44 -9.63
C LYS A 4 -30.78 -0.86 -9.54
N MET A 5 -30.01 -0.23 -8.65
CA MET A 5 -28.56 -0.48 -8.50
C MET A 5 -28.25 -1.87 -7.93
N ARG A 6 -29.17 -2.47 -7.17
CA ARG A 6 -29.04 -3.84 -6.65
C ARG A 6 -29.18 -4.88 -7.77
N ARG A 7 -30.08 -4.67 -8.73
CA ARG A 7 -30.30 -5.59 -9.84
C ARG A 7 -29.14 -5.58 -10.84
N ASP A 8 -28.56 -4.41 -11.09
CA ASP A 8 -27.42 -4.26 -12.01
C ASP A 8 -26.13 -4.89 -11.44
N PHE A 9 -26.00 -4.95 -10.11
CA PHE A 9 -24.88 -5.63 -9.45
C PHE A 9 -25.03 -7.16 -9.46
N LEU A 10 -26.26 -7.68 -9.31
CA LEU A 10 -26.53 -9.12 -9.33
C LEU A 10 -26.41 -9.71 -10.74
N SER A 11 -26.72 -8.94 -11.80
CA SER A 11 -26.56 -9.39 -13.19
C SER A 11 -25.09 -9.46 -13.64
N SER A 12 -24.20 -8.64 -13.06
CA SER A 12 -22.74 -8.72 -13.33
C SER A 12 -22.06 -9.93 -12.69
N LEU A 13 -22.58 -10.46 -11.58
CA LEU A 13 -21.99 -11.62 -10.89
C LEU A 13 -22.31 -12.96 -11.55
N GLN A 14 -23.23 -12.99 -12.53
CA GLN A 14 -23.59 -14.20 -13.27
C GLN A 14 -22.76 -14.40 -14.56
N GLN A 15 -21.90 -13.46 -14.93
CA GLN A 15 -21.04 -13.57 -16.12
C GLN A 15 -19.66 -14.19 -15.84
N ALA A 16 -19.38 -14.59 -14.59
CA ALA A 16 -18.14 -15.28 -14.22
C ALA A 16 -18.28 -16.82 -14.12
N GLY A 17 -19.27 -17.39 -14.83
CA GLY A 17 -19.54 -18.83 -14.90
C GLY A 17 -18.94 -19.47 -16.15
N PHE A 18 -17.90 -20.27 -15.92
CA PHE A 18 -17.54 -21.51 -16.62
C PHE A 18 -18.31 -21.85 -17.92
N ASN A 19 -17.60 -21.86 -19.05
CA ASN A 19 -17.97 -22.69 -20.20
C ASN A 19 -16.87 -23.73 -20.44
N THR A 20 -17.10 -24.91 -19.88
CA THR A 20 -16.59 -26.20 -20.36
C THR A 20 -17.17 -26.53 -21.73
N SER A 21 -16.42 -27.32 -22.50
CA SER A 21 -16.82 -28.10 -23.67
C SER A 21 -16.52 -27.48 -25.04
N TYR A 22 -15.42 -27.91 -25.65
CA TYR A 22 -15.35 -28.18 -27.09
C TYR A 22 -14.36 -29.33 -27.31
N THR A 23 -14.89 -30.51 -27.61
CA THR A 23 -14.15 -31.68 -28.10
C THR A 23 -14.41 -31.90 -29.58
N LEU A 24 -13.33 -32.29 -30.27
CA LEU A 24 -13.22 -33.26 -31.37
C LEU A 24 -13.76 -32.92 -32.78
N HIS A 25 -12.85 -32.85 -33.76
CA HIS A 25 -12.72 -33.84 -34.83
C HIS A 25 -11.35 -33.65 -35.55
N HIS A 26 -10.41 -34.58 -35.36
CA HIS A 26 -9.95 -35.60 -36.33
C HIS A 26 -9.12 -35.09 -37.52
N ILE A 27 -7.89 -35.62 -37.68
CA ILE A 27 -7.31 -36.11 -38.95
C ILE A 27 -6.09 -37.03 -38.65
N HIS A 28 -6.16 -38.24 -39.25
CA HIS A 28 -5.16 -39.25 -39.66
C HIS A 28 -3.77 -39.30 -38.98
N VAL A 29 -3.39 -40.39 -38.30
CA VAL A 29 -2.87 -41.69 -38.83
C VAL A 29 -1.56 -41.57 -39.61
N MET A 30 -0.45 -41.94 -38.98
CA MET A 30 0.63 -42.74 -39.58
C MET A 30 1.16 -43.75 -38.56
N ASN A 31 1.36 -44.97 -39.05
CA ASN A 31 1.69 -46.20 -38.34
C ASN A 31 3.18 -46.33 -37.97
N ALA A 32 3.39 -47.09 -36.89
CA ALA A 32 4.37 -48.17 -36.69
C ALA A 32 5.78 -48.04 -37.31
N ASP A 33 6.82 -48.03 -36.47
CA ASP A 33 7.62 -49.24 -36.20
C ASP A 33 8.79 -48.97 -35.24
N THR A 34 8.98 -49.91 -34.31
CA THR A 34 10.24 -50.35 -33.67
C THR A 34 11.20 -49.32 -33.07
N ALA A 35 11.44 -49.41 -31.75
CA ALA A 35 12.74 -49.85 -31.21
C ALA A 35 12.86 -49.57 -29.70
N GLN A 36 12.97 -50.66 -28.97
CA GLN A 36 13.63 -50.79 -27.68
C GLN A 36 14.98 -50.05 -27.65
N ALA A 37 15.15 -49.05 -26.77
CA ALA A 37 16.37 -48.84 -25.97
C ALA A 37 16.39 -47.52 -25.18
N CYS A 38 17.01 -47.59 -24.01
CA CYS A 38 17.52 -46.50 -23.17
C CYS A 38 16.54 -45.84 -22.19
N ARG A 39 16.32 -46.53 -21.06
CA ARG A 39 16.03 -45.91 -19.75
C ARG A 39 17.02 -44.75 -19.50
N ARG A 40 16.58 -43.50 -19.70
CA ARG A 40 17.25 -42.29 -19.20
C ARG A 40 16.44 -41.75 -18.02
N PRO A 41 17.06 -41.32 -16.91
CA PRO A 41 16.32 -40.96 -15.71
C PRO A 41 15.56 -39.65 -15.94
N VAL A 42 14.24 -39.75 -16.13
CA VAL A 42 13.29 -38.63 -16.28
C VAL A 42 13.26 -37.72 -15.03
N PHE A 43 13.77 -38.21 -13.90
CA PHE A 43 13.80 -37.51 -12.61
C PHE A 43 14.67 -36.24 -12.58
N ALA A 44 15.68 -36.12 -13.46
CA ALA A 44 16.58 -34.97 -13.45
C ALA A 44 15.96 -33.67 -14.01
N ARG A 45 14.87 -33.76 -14.80
CA ARG A 45 14.21 -32.58 -15.40
C ARG A 45 13.05 -32.04 -14.56
N LEU A 46 12.44 -32.86 -13.70
CA LEU A 46 11.33 -32.44 -12.83
C LEU A 46 11.78 -31.66 -11.60
N LEU A 47 13.01 -31.89 -11.12
CA LEU A 47 13.61 -31.13 -10.02
C LEU A 47 13.98 -29.69 -10.43
N LEU A 48 14.38 -29.45 -11.68
CA LEU A 48 14.70 -28.11 -12.18
C LEU A 48 13.44 -27.26 -12.37
N ALA A 49 12.34 -27.86 -12.83
CA ALA A 49 11.07 -27.16 -13.04
C ALA A 49 10.38 -26.76 -11.72
N SER A 50 10.50 -27.59 -10.67
CA SER A 50 9.94 -27.31 -9.34
C SER A 50 10.72 -26.21 -8.60
N LEU A 51 12.03 -26.08 -8.81
CA LEU A 51 12.83 -24.96 -8.30
C LEU A 51 12.52 -23.63 -9.01
N LEU A 52 12.16 -23.65 -10.30
CA LEU A 52 11.72 -22.45 -11.02
C LEU A 52 10.29 -22.01 -10.66
N PHE A 53 9.38 -22.95 -10.41
CA PHE A 53 8.01 -22.63 -9.98
C PHE A 53 7.93 -22.17 -8.51
N GLY A 54 8.82 -22.64 -7.64
CA GLY A 54 8.86 -22.24 -6.23
C GLY A 54 9.25 -20.78 -5.98
N TRP A 55 10.00 -20.16 -6.89
CA TRP A 55 10.44 -18.76 -6.72
C TRP A 55 9.34 -17.73 -7.01
N LEU A 56 8.31 -18.08 -7.79
CA LEU A 56 7.27 -17.13 -8.22
C LEU A 56 6.22 -16.83 -7.13
N THR A 57 6.06 -17.70 -6.14
CA THR A 57 5.02 -17.55 -5.10
C THR A 57 5.41 -16.58 -3.97
N ILE A 58 6.71 -16.34 -3.74
CA ILE A 58 7.21 -15.62 -2.56
C ILE A 58 6.96 -14.09 -2.64
N CYS A 59 7.05 -13.47 -3.82
CA CYS A 59 6.91 -12.01 -3.95
C CYS A 59 5.48 -11.49 -3.73
N ARG A 60 4.47 -12.36 -3.80
CA ARG A 60 3.04 -11.96 -3.81
C ARG A 60 2.45 -11.73 -2.41
N GLY A 61 3.16 -12.10 -1.34
CA GLY A 61 2.69 -11.97 0.05
C GLY A 61 2.87 -10.58 0.66
N ALA A 62 4.01 -9.92 0.41
CA ALA A 62 4.37 -8.65 1.05
C ALA A 62 3.46 -7.46 0.66
N ASP A 63 2.99 -7.43 -0.59
CA ASP A 63 2.09 -6.39 -1.09
C ASP A 63 0.70 -6.46 -0.42
N ARG A 64 0.20 -7.68 -0.19
CA ARG A 64 -1.09 -7.90 0.47
C ARG A 64 -1.07 -7.46 1.94
N ASP A 65 0.04 -7.72 2.64
CA ASP A 65 0.23 -7.29 4.04
C ASP A 65 0.25 -5.75 4.14
N THR A 66 0.99 -5.09 3.23
CA THR A 66 1.06 -3.62 3.17
C THR A 66 -0.31 -2.98 2.91
N ALA A 67 -1.07 -3.52 1.95
CA ALA A 67 -2.40 -3.01 1.64
C ALA A 67 -3.36 -3.11 2.83
N GLU A 68 -3.32 -4.21 3.58
CA GLU A 68 -4.15 -4.41 4.76
C GLU A 68 -3.76 -3.43 5.88
N VAL A 69 -2.47 -3.27 6.15
CA VAL A 69 -1.98 -2.28 7.12
C VAL A 69 -2.46 -0.87 6.76
N MET A 70 -2.37 -0.47 5.50
CA MET A 70 -2.81 0.87 5.08
C MET A 70 -4.34 1.04 5.14
N ARG A 71 -5.11 -0.03 4.94
CA ARG A 71 -6.56 -0.02 5.15
C ARG A 71 -6.91 0.21 6.62
N GLN A 72 -6.25 -0.51 7.53
CA GLN A 72 -6.43 -0.35 8.97
C GLN A 72 -6.02 1.05 9.44
N LYS A 73 -4.91 1.60 8.91
CA LYS A 73 -4.47 2.98 9.17
C LYS A 73 -5.56 3.99 8.88
N LEU A 74 -6.23 3.86 7.73
CA LEU A 74 -7.34 4.74 7.36
C LEU A 74 -8.50 4.59 8.36
N GLN A 75 -8.90 3.35 8.67
CA GLN A 75 -10.00 3.08 9.59
C GLN A 75 -9.77 3.69 10.98
N TYR A 76 -8.61 3.45 11.59
CA TYR A 76 -8.29 4.02 12.90
C TYR A 76 -8.20 5.54 12.86
N SER A 77 -7.65 6.14 11.79
CA SER A 77 -7.61 7.60 11.66
C SER A 77 -8.99 8.25 11.53
N GLN A 78 -9.93 7.61 10.84
CA GLN A 78 -11.31 8.08 10.73
C GLN A 78 -12.04 7.94 12.08
N ALA A 79 -11.79 6.85 12.80
CA ALA A 79 -12.33 6.64 14.14
C ALA A 79 -11.81 7.67 15.15
N VAL A 80 -10.52 8.05 15.07
CA VAL A 80 -9.97 9.15 15.88
C VAL A 80 -10.73 10.46 15.58
N LEU A 81 -10.92 10.82 14.31
CA LEU A 81 -11.66 12.04 13.96
C LEU A 81 -13.09 12.01 14.50
N ARG A 82 -13.77 10.87 14.37
CA ARG A 82 -15.10 10.67 14.96
C ARG A 82 -15.07 10.88 16.47
N GLY A 83 -14.08 10.31 17.16
CA GLY A 83 -13.90 10.47 18.60
C GLY A 83 -13.70 11.93 18.99
N ILE A 84 -12.86 12.67 18.27
CA ILE A 84 -12.64 14.10 18.51
C ILE A 84 -13.95 14.89 18.33
N ALA A 85 -14.66 14.66 17.22
CA ALA A 85 -15.92 15.36 16.91
C ALA A 85 -17.03 15.12 17.94
N LEU A 86 -17.01 13.96 18.61
CA LEU A 86 -17.98 13.58 19.64
C LEU A 86 -17.43 13.76 21.08
N GLN A 87 -16.21 14.28 21.23
CA GLN A 87 -15.46 14.31 22.49
C GLN A 87 -15.39 12.95 23.23
N ASP A 88 -15.39 11.86 22.46
CA ASP A 88 -15.22 10.51 22.97
C ASP A 88 -13.73 10.18 23.08
N PHE A 89 -13.13 10.54 24.22
CA PHE A 89 -11.71 10.34 24.49
C PHE A 89 -11.31 8.87 24.58
N VAL A 90 -12.25 7.95 24.88
CA VAL A 90 -11.97 6.51 24.89
C VAL A 90 -11.75 6.03 23.45
N VAL A 91 -12.60 6.46 22.52
CA VAL A 91 -12.45 6.19 21.09
C VAL A 91 -11.16 6.81 20.55
N VAL A 92 -10.85 8.07 20.90
CA VAL A 92 -9.59 8.71 20.48
C VAL A 92 -8.38 7.92 20.96
N LYS A 93 -8.27 7.66 22.26
CA LYS A 93 -7.14 6.95 22.87
C LYS A 93 -6.96 5.56 22.26
N THR A 94 -8.04 4.78 22.18
CA THR A 94 -7.98 3.39 21.70
C THR A 94 -7.49 3.34 20.26
N ASN A 95 -8.05 4.17 19.37
CA ASN A 95 -7.67 4.15 17.96
C ASN A 95 -6.29 4.79 17.72
N ALA A 96 -5.90 5.79 18.51
CA ALA A 96 -4.53 6.33 18.48
C ALA A 96 -3.49 5.28 18.88
N GLN A 97 -3.77 4.47 19.92
CA GLN A 97 -2.91 3.36 20.30
C GLN A 97 -2.82 2.29 19.21
N GLN A 98 -3.94 1.99 18.51
CA GLN A 98 -3.91 1.10 17.37
C GLN A 98 -3.04 1.64 16.23
N LEU A 99 -3.07 2.95 15.96
CA LEU A 99 -2.17 3.57 14.97
C LEU A 99 -0.69 3.40 15.35
N VAL A 100 -0.34 3.57 16.63
CA VAL A 100 1.03 3.32 17.13
C VAL A 100 1.43 1.85 16.91
N ASN A 101 0.57 0.91 17.29
CA ASN A 101 0.85 -0.52 17.16
C ASN A 101 0.96 -0.96 15.69
N LEU A 102 0.07 -0.43 14.84
CA LEU A 102 0.04 -0.69 13.41
C LEU A 102 1.36 -0.31 12.73
N SER A 103 2.01 0.77 13.19
CA SER A 103 3.30 1.21 12.66
C SER A 103 4.50 0.30 12.96
N LYS A 104 4.27 -0.75 13.76
CA LYS A 104 5.29 -1.74 14.14
C LYS A 104 5.12 -3.06 13.39
N LEU A 105 4.07 -3.22 12.60
CA LEU A 105 3.81 -4.45 11.85
C LEU A 105 4.72 -4.57 10.62
N SER A 106 4.94 -5.80 10.15
CA SER A 106 5.76 -6.08 8.95
C SER A 106 5.27 -5.33 7.72
N GLY A 107 3.96 -5.30 7.49
CA GLY A 107 3.32 -4.58 6.37
C GLY A 107 3.44 -3.06 6.45
N TRP A 108 4.00 -2.49 7.53
CA TRP A 108 4.28 -1.06 7.60
C TRP A 108 5.47 -0.67 6.71
N GLN A 109 6.49 -1.54 6.56
CA GLN A 109 7.74 -1.20 5.87
C GLN A 109 7.63 -1.25 4.34
N ALA A 110 6.85 -0.34 3.75
CA ALA A 110 6.64 -0.26 2.30
C ALA A 110 7.93 0.08 1.50
N ARG A 111 8.92 0.71 2.16
CA ARG A 111 10.25 1.00 1.64
C ARG A 111 11.27 0.75 2.75
N GLN A 112 12.47 0.33 2.37
CA GLN A 112 13.62 0.31 3.28
C GLN A 112 14.44 1.59 3.08
N GLY A 113 14.97 2.15 4.18
CA GLY A 113 15.86 3.31 4.15
C GLY A 113 15.64 4.27 5.32
N PRO A 114 16.66 5.05 5.69
CA PRO A 114 16.59 5.98 6.81
C PRO A 114 15.53 7.07 6.62
N GLU A 115 15.27 7.50 5.39
CA GLU A 115 14.26 8.53 5.09
C GLU A 115 12.85 8.03 5.39
N TYR A 116 12.55 6.77 5.08
CA TYR A 116 11.26 6.16 5.38
C TYR A 116 11.05 6.02 6.89
N GLU A 117 12.11 5.71 7.63
CA GLU A 117 12.06 5.61 9.09
C GLU A 117 11.73 6.97 9.73
N LEU A 118 12.26 8.09 9.22
CA LEU A 118 11.90 9.43 9.71
C LEU A 118 10.40 9.70 9.59
N PHE A 119 9.76 9.33 8.48
CA PHE A 119 8.31 9.45 8.33
C PHE A 119 7.55 8.56 9.33
N SER A 120 8.07 7.35 9.59
CA SER A 120 7.47 6.39 10.52
C SER A 120 7.57 6.87 11.97
N VAL A 121 8.72 7.40 12.37
CA VAL A 121 8.93 8.03 13.69
C VAL A 121 7.99 9.21 13.87
N GLU A 122 7.93 10.12 12.90
CA GLU A 122 7.07 11.30 13.00
C GLU A 122 5.59 10.90 13.06
N PHE A 123 5.17 9.90 12.28
CA PHE A 123 3.81 9.35 12.38
C PHE A 123 3.51 8.82 13.79
N ARG A 124 4.40 7.99 14.36
CA ARG A 124 4.24 7.44 15.72
C ARG A 124 4.12 8.54 16.76
N ARG A 125 5.00 9.54 16.71
CA ARG A 125 4.99 10.66 17.65
C ARG A 125 3.69 11.44 17.62
N ARG A 126 3.09 11.65 16.44
CA ARG A 126 1.76 12.31 16.35
C ARG A 126 0.63 11.42 16.85
N ALA A 127 0.72 10.11 16.66
CA ALA A 127 -0.24 9.16 17.23
C ALA A 127 -0.13 9.08 18.76
N GLU A 128 1.08 9.14 19.32
CA GLU A 128 1.31 9.21 20.78
C GLU A 128 0.77 10.52 21.36
N ALA A 129 0.98 11.66 20.70
CA ALA A 129 0.39 12.94 21.12
C ALA A 129 -1.16 12.91 21.16
N LEU A 130 -1.81 12.10 20.30
CA LEU A 130 -3.25 11.87 20.39
C LEU A 130 -3.66 11.05 21.62
N VAL A 131 -2.84 10.06 22.01
CA VAL A 131 -3.04 9.28 23.24
C VAL A 131 -2.93 10.21 24.45
N GLU A 132 -1.87 11.01 24.54
CA GLU A 132 -1.65 11.97 25.61
C GLU A 132 -2.79 13.00 25.71
N ALA A 133 -3.21 13.57 24.58
CA ALA A 133 -4.31 14.52 24.54
C ALA A 133 -5.65 13.91 24.99
N ALA A 134 -5.90 12.64 24.64
CA ALA A 134 -7.10 11.93 25.05
C ALA A 134 -7.08 11.59 26.55
N GLU A 135 -5.92 11.21 27.11
CA GLU A 135 -5.75 10.99 28.55
C GLU A 135 -5.97 12.27 29.35
N ALA A 136 -5.47 13.40 28.84
CA ALA A 136 -5.71 14.72 29.39
C ALA A 136 -7.14 15.25 29.16
N LYS A 137 -7.99 14.51 28.42
CA LYS A 137 -9.33 14.94 28.00
C LYS A 137 -9.36 16.33 27.34
N ASN A 138 -8.33 16.62 26.54
CA ASN A 138 -8.14 17.92 25.90
C ASN A 138 -8.46 17.82 24.40
N VAL A 139 -9.66 18.27 24.01
CA VAL A 139 -10.14 18.20 22.63
C VAL A 139 -9.34 19.09 21.67
N ASP A 140 -8.84 20.24 22.12
CA ASP A 140 -8.05 21.16 21.30
C ASP A 140 -6.68 20.57 21.00
N ALA A 141 -6.03 19.99 22.02
CA ALA A 141 -4.78 19.27 21.86
C ALA A 141 -4.97 18.04 20.93
N ALA A 142 -6.06 17.30 21.09
CA ALA A 142 -6.36 16.15 20.23
C ALA A 142 -6.60 16.59 18.77
N THR A 143 -7.28 17.71 18.55
CA THR A 143 -7.53 18.28 17.22
C THR A 143 -6.24 18.71 16.54
N LEU A 144 -5.34 19.37 17.27
CA LEU A 144 -4.03 19.77 16.76
C LEU A 144 -3.18 18.53 16.40
N ALA A 145 -3.10 17.55 17.30
CA ALA A 145 -2.36 16.31 17.07
C ALA A 145 -2.92 15.53 15.87
N TYR A 146 -4.24 15.48 15.69
CA TYR A 146 -4.88 14.85 14.53
C TYR A 146 -4.53 15.54 13.21
N THR A 147 -4.52 16.87 13.21
CA THR A 147 -4.13 17.66 12.03
C THR A 147 -2.68 17.36 11.64
N GLN A 148 -1.77 17.32 12.63
CA GLN A 148 -0.37 16.97 12.42
C GLN A 148 -0.18 15.52 11.97
N LEU A 149 -0.96 14.58 12.50
CA LEU A 149 -0.99 13.19 12.04
C LEU A 149 -1.41 13.12 10.56
N THR A 150 -2.39 13.92 10.15
CA THR A 150 -2.82 13.98 8.75
C THR A 150 -1.69 14.49 7.84
N PHE A 151 -0.94 15.51 8.27
CA PHE A 151 0.23 15.98 7.53
C PHE A 151 1.33 14.92 7.41
N SER A 152 1.60 14.13 8.46
CA SER A 152 2.60 13.05 8.39
C SER A 152 2.19 11.97 7.38
N CYS A 153 0.89 11.63 7.34
CA CYS A 153 0.34 10.70 6.35
C CYS A 153 0.59 11.18 4.92
N VAL A 154 0.20 12.43 4.61
CA VAL A 154 0.33 12.97 3.25
C VAL A 154 1.80 13.14 2.85
N SER A 155 2.65 13.55 3.78
CA SER A 155 4.09 13.74 3.54
C SER A 155 4.78 12.43 3.17
N CYS A 156 4.52 11.35 3.92
CA CYS A 156 5.02 10.02 3.58
C CYS A 156 4.50 9.57 2.21
N HIS A 157 3.22 9.77 1.91
CA HIS A 157 2.66 9.38 0.62
C HIS A 157 3.23 10.20 -0.55
N LYS A 158 3.60 11.47 -0.33
CA LYS A 158 4.31 12.28 -1.33
C LYS A 158 5.69 11.69 -1.61
N TYR A 159 6.43 11.30 -0.57
CA TYR A 159 7.73 10.63 -0.71
C TYR A 159 7.59 9.31 -1.48
N LEU A 160 6.63 8.45 -1.11
CA LEU A 160 6.41 7.16 -1.76
C LEU A 160 6.04 7.28 -3.24
N ARG A 161 5.23 8.29 -3.64
CA ARG A 161 4.90 8.55 -5.05
C ARG A 161 6.11 9.03 -5.85
N SER A 162 6.95 9.87 -5.24
CA SER A 162 8.14 10.42 -5.90
C SER A 162 9.13 9.33 -6.29
N GLY A 163 9.24 8.27 -5.49
CA GLY A 163 10.07 7.10 -5.78
C GLY A 163 9.54 6.15 -6.85
N SER A 164 8.36 6.37 -7.42
CA SER A 164 7.76 5.53 -8.47
C SER A 164 7.67 6.23 -9.83
N ALA A 165 7.93 7.56 -9.87
CA ALA A 165 7.78 8.37 -11.09
C ALA A 165 8.89 9.42 -11.30
N GLN A 166 9.92 9.51 -10.45
CA GLN A 166 11.07 10.40 -10.70
C GLN A 166 12.16 9.70 -11.54
N LYS A 167 11.79 9.23 -12.74
CA LYS A 167 12.76 9.15 -13.86
C LYS A 167 12.72 10.41 -14.71
N VAL A 168 11.74 11.30 -14.50
CA VAL A 168 11.60 12.52 -15.29
C VAL A 168 11.38 13.68 -14.32
N LEU A 169 12.18 14.73 -14.47
CA LEU A 169 11.94 16.06 -13.89
C LEU A 169 12.44 16.36 -12.47
N PHE A 170 13.71 16.09 -12.17
CA PHE A 170 14.48 16.97 -11.28
C PHE A 170 15.71 17.50 -12.02
N ARG A 171 15.45 18.27 -13.07
CA ARG A 171 16.36 19.34 -13.49
C ARG A 171 15.86 20.57 -12.71
N LEU A 172 16.39 20.80 -11.51
CA LEU A 172 16.18 22.08 -10.86
C LEU A 172 16.70 23.18 -11.78
N PRO A 173 15.94 24.25 -12.06
CA PRO A 173 16.57 25.50 -12.44
C PRO A 173 17.39 26.02 -11.24
N PRO A 174 18.59 26.60 -11.47
CA PRO A 174 19.41 27.11 -10.39
C PRO A 174 18.65 28.21 -9.62
N PRO A 175 18.92 28.37 -8.30
CA PRO A 175 18.27 29.40 -7.51
C PRO A 175 18.49 30.75 -8.19
N SER A 176 17.39 31.43 -8.49
CA SER A 176 17.37 32.75 -9.07
C SER A 176 18.34 33.66 -8.31
N ALA A 177 19.35 34.16 -9.02
CA ALA A 177 20.27 35.16 -8.52
C ALA A 177 19.44 36.35 -7.99
N THR A 178 19.51 36.57 -6.68
CA THR A 178 19.09 37.82 -6.06
C THR A 178 20.02 38.91 -6.56
N THR A 179 19.62 39.63 -7.61
CA THR A 179 20.24 40.90 -7.97
C THR A 179 19.68 41.96 -7.02
N SER A 180 20.49 42.34 -6.03
CA SER A 180 20.28 43.54 -5.24
C SER A 180 20.45 44.75 -6.16
N SER A 181 19.34 45.32 -6.63
CA SER A 181 19.33 46.64 -7.24
C SER A 181 19.29 47.70 -6.13
N SER A 182 20.48 48.15 -5.71
CA SER A 182 20.65 49.36 -4.92
C SER A 182 20.04 50.56 -5.66
N SER A 183 19.07 51.24 -5.04
CA SER A 183 18.63 52.56 -5.48
C SER A 183 19.76 53.55 -5.25
N LYS A 184 20.29 54.10 -6.34
CA LYS A 184 21.21 55.23 -6.31
C LYS A 184 20.38 56.50 -6.11
N VAL A 185 20.30 56.98 -4.87
CA VAL A 185 19.93 58.36 -4.57
C VAL A 185 21.17 59.20 -4.79
N ALA A 186 21.07 60.21 -5.66
CA ALA A 186 22.09 61.22 -5.89
C ALA A 186 21.38 62.59 -5.96
N PRO A 187 22.10 63.67 -5.61
CA PRO A 187 21.61 64.81 -4.82
C PRO A 187 20.69 65.77 -5.57
#